data_AF-A0A1B9ATU0-F1
#
_entry.id   AF-A0A1B9ATU0-F1
#
_cell.length_a   1.000
_cell.length_b   1.000
_cell.length_c   1.000
_cell.angle_alpha   90.00
_cell.angle_beta   90.00
_cell.angle_gamma   90.00
#
_symmetry.space_group_name_H-M   'P 1'
#
loop_
_entity.id
_entity.type
_entity.pdbx_description
1 polymer ?
#
loop_
_entity_poly.entity_id
_entity_poly.type
_entity_poly.pdbx_seq_one_letter_code
_entity_poly.pdbx_strand_id
1 'polypeptide(L)'
;MDIHTPGTLQLSASVLTIGALDGIHKGHQALLSKAKERADQLKVPFVVYTFDPPPKVFFKGCQQLMSVEEKLQALERIGADHVIVGPFDEAFTKKEVLDFIAELQEMNPIEIWEGPDFLFGKNKKGTIEVLRRYFYVGIVNPLMCKEGEKISSTRIRKLLQQGHYSRAKELLGEECLDSFRSLQSYAADISMSG
;
A
#
# COMPACT_ATOMS: atom_id res chain seq x y z
N MET A 1 8.21 -6.54 13.89
CA MET A 1 7.35 -6.79 12.71
C MET A 1 7.82 -8.08 12.07
N ASP A 2 6.92 -9.03 11.80
CA ASP A 2 7.23 -10.26 11.07
C ASP A 2 6.81 -10.16 9.60
N ILE A 3 7.59 -10.78 8.71
CA ILE A 3 7.38 -10.74 7.27
C ILE A 3 6.98 -12.12 6.76
N HIS A 4 5.95 -12.16 5.92
CA HIS A 4 5.27 -13.37 5.48
C HIS A 4 5.12 -13.41 3.97
N THR A 5 5.03 -14.62 3.42
CA THR A 5 4.54 -14.83 2.06
C THR A 5 3.04 -15.16 2.09
N PRO A 6 2.32 -15.02 0.97
CA PRO A 6 0.91 -15.39 0.89
C PRO A 6 0.63 -16.80 1.45
N GLY A 7 -0.36 -16.90 2.34
CA GLY A 7 -0.80 -18.18 2.93
C GLY A 7 0.04 -18.71 4.09
N THR A 8 1.05 -17.99 4.60
CA THR A 8 1.86 -18.47 5.73
C THR A 8 1.45 -17.89 7.09
N LEU A 9 0.64 -16.83 7.11
CA LEU A 9 0.17 -16.18 8.33
C LEU A 9 -1.24 -16.65 8.68
N GLN A 10 -1.38 -17.23 9.87
CA GLN A 10 -2.67 -17.55 10.48
C GLN A 10 -2.81 -16.81 11.80
N LEU A 11 -3.94 -16.16 12.02
CA LEU A 11 -4.22 -15.39 13.22
C LEU A 11 -5.64 -15.64 13.73
N SER A 12 -5.82 -15.54 15.04
CA SER A 12 -7.14 -15.65 15.67
C SER A 12 -7.98 -14.38 15.56
N ALA A 13 -7.34 -13.24 15.30
CA ALA A 13 -8.00 -11.96 15.00
C ALA A 13 -6.96 -10.98 14.43
N SER A 14 -7.39 -10.04 13.59
CA SER A 14 -6.52 -8.94 13.12
C SER A 14 -7.31 -7.70 12.69
N VAL A 15 -6.59 -6.59 12.46
CA VAL A 15 -7.04 -5.51 11.58
C VAL A 15 -6.12 -5.48 10.37
N LEU A 16 -6.70 -5.39 9.17
CA LEU A 16 -5.99 -5.55 7.91
C LEU A 16 -6.08 -4.29 7.03
N THR A 17 -5.00 -3.97 6.33
CA THR A 17 -5.00 -3.10 5.14
C THR A 17 -4.25 -3.79 4.00
N ILE A 18 -4.73 -3.61 2.76
CA ILE A 18 -4.23 -4.22 1.53
C ILE A 18 -3.88 -3.12 0.54
N GLY A 19 -2.67 -3.11 0.00
CA GLY A 19 -2.34 -2.09 -0.98
C GLY A 19 -0.98 -2.24 -1.65
N ALA A 20 -0.85 -1.61 -2.82
CA ALA A 20 0.45 -1.50 -3.50
C ALA A 20 1.49 -0.75 -2.67
N LEU A 21 1.02 0.27 -1.93
CA LEU A 21 1.79 1.11 -1.02
C LEU A 21 3.08 1.70 -1.61
N ASP A 22 3.12 1.91 -2.94
CA ASP A 22 4.31 2.39 -3.61
C ASP A 22 4.60 3.86 -3.24
N GLY A 23 5.71 4.08 -2.54
CA GLY A 23 6.15 5.37 -2.02
C GLY A 23 5.53 5.79 -0.68
N ILE A 24 4.61 5.02 -0.08
CA ILE A 24 3.92 5.31 1.21
C ILE A 24 3.67 6.82 1.41
N HIS A 25 2.97 7.44 0.45
CA HIS A 25 2.67 8.87 0.50
C HIS A 25 1.67 9.21 1.62
N LYS A 26 1.42 10.50 1.88
CA LYS A 26 0.51 10.95 2.95
C LYS A 26 -0.87 10.29 2.93
N GLY A 27 -1.42 9.99 1.75
CA GLY A 27 -2.66 9.20 1.62
C GLY A 27 -2.55 7.76 2.14
N HIS A 28 -1.45 7.05 1.87
CA HIS A 28 -1.21 5.72 2.43
C HIS A 28 -0.95 5.81 3.93
N GLN A 29 -0.20 6.81 4.39
CA GLN A 29 0.05 7.03 5.82
C GLN A 29 -1.26 7.23 6.56
N ALA A 30 -2.18 8.04 6.06
CA ALA A 30 -3.50 8.24 6.68
C ALA A 30 -4.30 6.92 6.78
N LEU A 31 -4.29 6.09 5.73
CA LEU A 31 -4.93 4.78 5.73
C LEU A 31 -4.31 3.83 6.76
N LEU A 32 -2.98 3.69 6.72
CA LEU A 32 -2.23 2.79 7.59
C LEU A 32 -2.33 3.22 9.06
N SER A 33 -2.21 4.51 9.35
CA SER A 33 -2.39 5.05 10.69
C SER A 33 -3.80 4.80 11.22
N LYS A 34 -4.84 4.91 10.36
CA LYS A 34 -6.21 4.60 10.77
C LYS A 34 -6.38 3.13 11.11
N ALA A 35 -5.85 2.23 10.27
CA ALA A 35 -5.92 0.80 10.52
C ALA A 35 -5.15 0.41 11.80
N LYS A 36 -3.96 0.99 12.01
CA LYS A 36 -3.17 0.80 13.23
C LYS A 36 -3.92 1.29 14.48
N GLU A 37 -4.51 2.48 14.44
CA GLU A 37 -5.33 3.02 15.54
C GLU A 37 -6.45 2.04 15.93
N ARG A 38 -7.10 1.42 14.93
CA ARG A 38 -8.17 0.44 15.16
C ARG A 38 -7.65 -0.87 15.71
N ALA A 39 -6.52 -1.36 15.20
CA ALA A 39 -5.84 -2.55 15.75
C ALA A 39 -5.53 -2.37 17.24
N ASP A 40 -5.01 -1.20 17.63
CA ASP A 40 -4.70 -0.86 19.02
C ASP A 40 -5.95 -0.80 19.91
N GLN A 41 -7.01 -0.16 19.42
CA GLN A 41 -8.29 -0.06 20.16
C GLN A 41 -8.92 -1.44 20.38
N LEU A 42 -8.81 -2.34 19.39
CA LEU A 42 -9.31 -3.71 19.46
C LEU A 42 -8.35 -4.68 20.15
N LYS A 43 -7.10 -4.25 20.40
CA LYS A 43 -6.02 -5.06 20.97
C LYS A 43 -5.73 -6.33 20.15
N VAL A 44 -5.68 -6.19 18.83
CA VAL A 44 -5.35 -7.26 17.89
C VAL A 44 -4.20 -6.83 16.97
N PRO A 45 -3.46 -7.78 16.37
CA PRO A 45 -2.37 -7.45 15.44
C PRO A 45 -2.82 -6.58 14.27
N PHE A 46 -1.99 -5.60 13.92
CA PHE A 46 -2.11 -4.85 12.67
C PHE A 46 -1.35 -5.57 11.55
N VAL A 47 -2.08 -5.96 10.50
CA VAL A 47 -1.55 -6.68 9.35
C VAL A 47 -1.61 -5.81 8.10
N VAL A 48 -0.51 -5.75 7.36
CA VAL A 48 -0.46 -5.09 6.06
C VAL A 48 -0.17 -6.11 4.97
N TYR A 49 -1.09 -6.26 4.02
CA TYR A 49 -0.87 -7.01 2.80
C TYR A 49 -0.39 -6.08 1.69
N THR A 50 0.84 -6.27 1.22
CA THR A 50 1.44 -5.48 0.15
C THR A 50 1.96 -6.36 -0.98
N PHE A 51 2.47 -5.71 -2.01
CA PHE A 51 2.90 -6.34 -3.24
C PHE A 51 4.30 -5.89 -3.63
N ASP A 52 5.10 -6.83 -4.13
CA ASP A 52 6.33 -6.53 -4.84
C ASP A 52 6.45 -7.39 -6.13
N PRO A 53 6.68 -6.78 -7.30
CA PRO A 53 6.63 -5.33 -7.53
C PRO A 53 5.20 -4.78 -7.32
N PRO A 54 5.02 -3.46 -7.14
CA PRO A 54 3.69 -2.86 -7.15
C PRO A 54 2.93 -3.17 -8.45
N PRO A 55 1.60 -3.40 -8.44
CA PRO A 55 0.85 -3.79 -9.63
C PRO A 55 1.03 -2.86 -10.84
N LYS A 56 1.15 -1.55 -10.62
CA LYS A 56 1.40 -0.60 -11.71
C LYS A 56 2.78 -0.76 -12.34
N VAL A 57 3.80 -1.12 -11.56
CA VAL A 57 5.15 -1.40 -12.05
C VAL A 57 5.09 -2.64 -12.92
N PHE A 58 4.42 -3.72 -12.46
CA PHE A 58 4.22 -4.94 -13.25
C PHE A 58 3.48 -4.68 -14.58
N PHE A 59 2.32 -4.02 -14.53
CA PHE A 59 1.49 -3.83 -15.73
C PHE A 59 1.99 -2.78 -16.72
N LYS A 60 2.73 -1.76 -16.26
CA LYS A 60 3.10 -0.60 -17.09
C LYS A 60 4.60 -0.37 -17.22
N GLY A 61 5.43 -1.17 -16.54
CA GLY A 61 6.89 -0.95 -16.49
C GLY A 61 7.27 0.43 -15.95
N CYS A 62 6.40 1.07 -15.17
CA CYS A 62 6.72 2.37 -14.60
C CYS A 62 7.75 2.23 -13.48
N GLN A 63 8.58 3.26 -13.30
CA GLN A 63 9.57 3.27 -12.22
C GLN A 63 8.89 3.13 -10.85
N GLN A 64 9.41 2.23 -10.03
CA GLN A 64 9.00 2.01 -8.66
C GLN A 64 9.46 3.21 -7.81
N LEU A 65 8.58 3.72 -6.94
CA LEU A 65 8.93 4.86 -6.08
C LEU A 65 9.78 4.43 -4.89
N MET A 66 9.62 3.19 -4.43
CA MET A 66 10.22 2.70 -3.18
C MET A 66 10.50 1.21 -3.31
N SER A 67 11.71 0.77 -2.95
CA SER A 67 12.06 -0.65 -2.94
C SER A 67 11.22 -1.42 -1.90
N VAL A 68 11.19 -2.75 -1.98
CA VAL A 68 10.48 -3.55 -0.99
C VAL A 68 11.09 -3.39 0.40
N GLU A 69 12.41 -3.26 0.51
CA GLU A 69 13.13 -3.05 1.77
C GLU A 69 12.75 -1.72 2.41
N GLU A 70 12.72 -0.65 1.62
CA GLU A 70 12.29 0.69 2.09
C GLU A 70 10.83 0.69 2.51
N LYS A 71 9.98 -0.03 1.77
CA LYS A 71 8.56 -0.21 2.11
C LYS A 71 8.40 -0.93 3.45
N LEU A 72 9.16 -2.00 3.67
CA LEU A 72 9.15 -2.75 4.94
C LEU A 72 9.63 -1.88 6.11
N GLN A 73 10.71 -1.11 5.93
CA GLN A 73 11.18 -0.17 6.96
C GLN A 73 10.13 0.89 7.31
N ALA A 74 9.42 1.42 6.32
CA ALA A 74 8.35 2.38 6.55
C ALA A 74 7.15 1.75 7.28
N LEU A 75 6.75 0.53 6.91
CA LEU A 75 5.67 -0.20 7.57
C LEU A 75 6.00 -0.54 9.02
N GLU A 76 7.26 -0.89 9.30
CA GLU A 76 7.74 -1.10 10.66
C GLU A 76 7.63 0.18 11.50
N ARG A 77 8.03 1.34 10.96
CA ARG A 77 7.89 2.65 11.64
C ARG A 77 6.44 3.04 11.92
N ILE A 78 5.51 2.66 11.04
CA ILE A 78 4.08 2.88 11.24
C ILE A 78 3.52 1.95 12.33
N GLY A 79 4.21 0.85 12.62
CA GLY A 79 3.84 -0.12 13.65
C GLY A 79 3.01 -1.28 13.10
N ALA A 80 3.28 -1.74 11.88
CA ALA A 80 2.75 -3.03 11.42
C ALA A 80 3.34 -4.16 12.26
N ASP A 81 2.50 -5.06 12.76
CA ASP A 81 2.93 -6.26 13.49
C ASP A 81 3.35 -7.34 12.49
N HIS A 82 2.56 -7.50 11.42
CA HIS A 82 2.82 -8.43 10.35
C HIS A 82 2.69 -7.77 8.97
N VAL A 83 3.58 -8.15 8.05
CA VAL A 83 3.50 -7.75 6.65
C VAL A 83 3.53 -8.97 5.75
N ILE A 84 2.55 -9.08 4.87
CA ILE A 84 2.55 -10.08 3.79
C ILE A 84 3.04 -9.39 2.52
N VAL A 85 4.08 -9.94 1.90
CA VAL A 85 4.57 -9.47 0.60
C VAL A 85 4.17 -10.47 -0.47
N GLY A 86 3.09 -10.16 -1.18
CA GLY A 86 2.63 -10.95 -2.32
C GLY A 86 3.52 -10.72 -3.54
N PRO A 87 4.05 -11.79 -4.18
CA PRO A 87 4.72 -11.65 -5.47
C PRO A 87 3.68 -11.28 -6.51
N PHE A 88 3.72 -10.04 -7.01
CA PHE A 88 2.74 -9.60 -8.02
C PHE A 88 3.20 -10.00 -9.41
N ASP A 89 3.07 -11.30 -9.70
CA ASP A 89 3.45 -11.93 -10.94
C ASP A 89 2.23 -12.36 -11.78
N GLU A 90 2.47 -13.07 -12.89
CA GLU A 90 1.40 -13.56 -13.75
C GLU A 90 0.42 -14.49 -13.01
N ALA A 91 0.90 -15.32 -12.08
CA ALA A 91 0.05 -16.20 -11.29
C ALA A 91 -0.86 -15.37 -10.37
N PHE A 92 -0.33 -14.33 -9.74
CA PHE A 92 -1.12 -13.43 -8.89
C PHE A 92 -2.20 -12.69 -9.70
N THR A 93 -1.91 -12.27 -10.94
CA THR A 93 -2.93 -11.61 -11.79
C THR A 93 -4.12 -12.50 -12.13
N LYS A 94 -3.94 -13.82 -12.07
CA LYS A 94 -4.97 -14.83 -12.35
C LYS A 94 -5.76 -15.25 -11.11
N LYS A 95 -5.34 -14.82 -9.91
CA LYS A 95 -6.00 -15.17 -8.64
C LYS A 95 -7.45 -14.70 -8.64
N GLU A 96 -8.39 -15.63 -8.47
CA GLU A 96 -9.82 -15.29 -8.47
C GLU A 96 -10.19 -14.56 -7.17
N VAL A 97 -11.31 -13.85 -7.20
CA VAL A 97 -11.79 -13.05 -6.07
C VAL A 97 -11.97 -13.92 -4.82
N LEU A 98 -12.57 -15.10 -4.97
CA LEU A 98 -12.85 -15.99 -3.84
C LEU A 98 -11.58 -16.62 -3.27
N ASP A 99 -10.57 -16.89 -4.10
CA ASP A 99 -9.29 -17.40 -3.63
C ASP A 99 -8.59 -16.36 -2.75
N PHE A 100 -8.63 -15.08 -3.16
CA PHE A 100 -8.06 -14.01 -2.35
C PHE A 100 -8.87 -13.81 -1.06
N ILE A 101 -10.21 -13.86 -1.10
CA ILE A 101 -11.03 -13.80 0.11
C ILE A 101 -10.68 -14.94 1.08
N ALA A 102 -10.55 -16.18 0.58
CA ALA A 102 -10.19 -17.33 1.42
C ALA A 102 -8.82 -17.13 2.08
N GLU A 103 -7.84 -16.61 1.34
CA GLU A 103 -6.54 -16.25 1.90
C GLU A 103 -6.65 -15.16 2.97
N LEU A 104 -7.53 -14.16 2.78
CA LEU A 104 -7.78 -13.14 3.80
C LEU A 104 -8.40 -13.72 5.07
N GLN A 105 -9.23 -14.76 4.96
CA GLN A 105 -9.90 -15.39 6.11
C GLN A 105 -8.93 -16.08 7.08
N GLU A 106 -7.78 -16.55 6.60
CA GLU A 106 -6.74 -17.17 7.44
C GLU A 106 -6.18 -16.22 8.52
N MET A 107 -6.25 -14.90 8.28
CA MET A 107 -5.83 -13.87 9.24
C MET A 107 -6.96 -13.40 10.16
N ASN A 108 -8.16 -13.95 10.00
CA ASN A 108 -9.39 -13.61 10.71
C ASN A 108 -9.57 -12.09 10.97
N PRO A 109 -9.63 -11.25 9.93
CA PRO A 109 -9.73 -9.81 10.10
C PRO A 109 -11.08 -9.41 10.72
N ILE A 110 -11.02 -8.76 11.88
CA ILE A 110 -12.18 -8.11 12.51
C ILE A 110 -12.58 -6.89 11.68
N GLU A 111 -11.60 -6.12 11.21
CA GLU A 111 -11.80 -4.98 10.32
C GLU A 111 -10.80 -5.01 9.18
N ILE A 112 -11.26 -4.64 7.98
CA ILE A 112 -10.41 -4.30 6.84
C ILE A 112 -10.59 -2.81 6.56
N TRP A 113 -9.48 -2.06 6.48
CA TRP A 113 -9.51 -0.63 6.17
C TRP A 113 -8.91 -0.37 4.80
N GLU A 114 -9.69 0.30 3.95
CA GLU A 114 -9.32 0.56 2.55
C GLU A 114 -9.72 1.95 2.05
N GLY A 115 -9.14 2.33 0.90
CA GLY A 115 -9.66 3.44 0.10
C GLY A 115 -10.94 3.05 -0.65
N PRO A 116 -11.81 4.02 -1.02
CA PRO A 116 -13.07 3.74 -1.70
C PRO A 116 -12.89 3.12 -3.10
N ASP A 117 -11.73 3.31 -3.72
CA ASP A 117 -11.40 2.81 -5.05
C ASP A 117 -10.65 1.46 -5.03
N PHE A 118 -10.64 0.75 -3.89
CA PHE A 118 -9.91 -0.51 -3.75
C PHE A 118 -10.53 -1.60 -4.62
N LEU A 119 -9.67 -2.27 -5.40
CA LEU A 119 -10.04 -3.34 -6.32
C LEU A 119 -9.03 -4.48 -6.20
N PHE A 120 -9.51 -5.71 -6.30
CA PHE A 120 -8.68 -6.91 -6.17
C PHE A 120 -9.20 -8.07 -7.03
N GLY A 121 -8.43 -9.16 -7.04
CA GLY A 121 -8.72 -10.34 -7.85
C GLY A 121 -8.59 -10.12 -9.35
N LYS A 122 -8.68 -11.21 -10.09
CA LYS A 122 -8.57 -11.24 -11.55
C LYS A 122 -9.53 -10.25 -12.20
N ASN A 123 -9.01 -9.50 -13.16
CA ASN A 123 -9.73 -8.46 -13.89
C ASN A 123 -10.39 -7.39 -12.99
N LYS A 124 -9.88 -7.21 -11.75
CA LYS A 124 -10.39 -6.23 -10.78
C LYS A 124 -11.88 -6.43 -10.45
N LYS A 125 -12.34 -7.69 -10.43
CA LYS A 125 -13.73 -8.04 -10.14
C LYS A 125 -14.08 -7.95 -8.64
N GLY A 126 -13.07 -7.98 -7.77
CA GLY A 126 -13.23 -7.72 -6.35
C GLY A 126 -13.32 -6.22 -6.10
N THR A 127 -14.36 -5.80 -5.37
CA THR A 127 -14.61 -4.41 -4.98
C THR A 127 -14.82 -4.31 -3.47
N ILE A 128 -14.94 -3.10 -2.94
CA ILE A 128 -15.34 -2.86 -1.55
C ILE A 128 -16.67 -3.57 -1.21
N GLU A 129 -17.65 -3.53 -2.12
CA GLU A 129 -18.95 -4.19 -1.92
C GLU A 129 -18.80 -5.72 -1.85
N VAL A 130 -17.84 -6.28 -2.58
CA VAL A 130 -17.52 -7.71 -2.47
C VAL A 130 -16.90 -8.01 -1.11
N LEU A 131 -15.90 -7.24 -0.67
CA LEU A 131 -15.28 -7.43 0.66
C LEU A 131 -16.31 -7.35 1.80
N ARG A 132 -17.25 -6.39 1.71
CA ARG A 132 -18.31 -6.18 2.72
C ARG A 132 -19.26 -7.36 2.89
N ARG A 133 -19.29 -8.31 1.95
CA ARG A 133 -20.06 -9.56 2.10
C ARG A 133 -19.39 -10.54 3.05
N TYR A 134 -18.10 -10.39 3.31
CA TYR A 134 -17.28 -11.33 4.09
C TYR A 134 -16.70 -10.69 5.36
N PHE A 135 -16.44 -9.39 5.34
CA PHE A 135 -15.75 -8.68 6.43
C PHE A 135 -16.41 -7.35 6.75
N TYR A 136 -16.15 -6.82 7.94
CA TYR A 136 -16.40 -5.41 8.22
C TYR A 136 -15.35 -4.54 7.52
N VAL A 137 -15.79 -3.58 6.71
CA VAL A 137 -14.89 -2.75 5.89
C VAL A 137 -15.05 -1.27 6.22
N GLY A 138 -14.01 -0.69 6.82
CA GLY A 138 -13.86 0.75 7.04
C GLY A 138 -13.28 1.45 5.81
N ILE A 139 -13.71 2.69 5.55
CA ILE A 139 -13.24 3.47 4.40
C ILE A 139 -12.48 4.71 4.86
N VAL A 140 -11.28 4.90 4.32
CA VAL A 140 -10.50 6.13 4.43
C VAL A 140 -10.53 6.86 3.10
N ASN A 141 -11.11 8.07 3.10
CA ASN A 141 -11.17 8.88 1.91
C ASN A 141 -9.76 9.32 1.47
N PRO A 142 -9.49 9.43 0.16
CA PRO A 142 -8.21 9.90 -0.33
C PRO A 142 -7.87 11.29 0.21
N LEU A 143 -6.63 11.46 0.65
CA LEU A 143 -6.14 12.76 1.05
C LEU A 143 -5.96 13.66 -0.17
N MET A 144 -6.41 14.91 -0.07
CA MET A 144 -6.24 15.95 -1.08
C MET A 144 -5.08 16.87 -0.67
N CYS A 145 -4.30 17.36 -1.64
CA CYS A 145 -3.34 18.43 -1.38
C CYS A 145 -4.05 19.79 -1.22
N LYS A 146 -3.30 20.84 -0.90
CA LYS A 146 -3.82 22.21 -0.66
C LYS A 146 -4.62 22.78 -1.85
N GLU A 147 -4.33 22.28 -3.04
CA GLU A 147 -4.87 22.66 -4.35
C GLU A 147 -6.08 21.78 -4.74
N GLY A 148 -6.57 20.92 -3.83
CA GLY A 148 -7.75 20.09 -4.04
C GLY A 148 -7.51 18.82 -4.87
N GLU A 149 -6.27 18.53 -5.24
CA GLU A 149 -5.94 17.34 -6.04
C GLU A 149 -5.59 16.13 -5.17
N LYS A 150 -6.08 14.94 -5.56
CA LYS A 150 -5.78 13.66 -4.89
C LYS A 150 -4.27 13.42 -4.80
N ILE A 151 -3.82 13.00 -3.63
CA ILE A 151 -2.45 12.50 -3.41
C ILE A 151 -2.41 11.03 -3.84
N SER A 152 -1.51 10.70 -4.77
CA SER A 152 -1.35 9.32 -5.26
C SER A 152 0.06 9.06 -5.81
N SER A 153 0.52 7.80 -5.80
CA SER A 153 1.79 7.40 -6.43
C SER A 153 1.87 7.76 -7.91
N THR A 154 0.72 7.79 -8.61
CA THR A 154 0.69 8.19 -10.03
C THR A 154 1.08 9.65 -10.22
N ARG A 155 0.53 10.53 -9.38
CA ARG A 155 0.82 11.96 -9.41
C ARG A 155 2.25 12.23 -8.95
N ILE A 156 2.71 11.52 -7.93
CA ILE A 156 4.09 11.63 -7.45
C ILE A 156 5.09 11.23 -8.54
N ARG A 157 4.91 10.07 -9.20
CA ARG A 157 5.76 9.68 -10.33
C ARG A 157 5.78 10.74 -11.43
N LYS A 158 4.62 11.30 -11.79
CA LYS A 158 4.53 12.36 -12.80
C LYS A 158 5.31 13.61 -12.38
N LEU A 159 5.16 14.06 -11.13
CA LEU A 159 5.89 15.22 -10.60
C LEU A 159 7.40 14.98 -10.64
N LEU A 160 7.85 13.80 -10.21
CA LEU A 160 9.26 13.44 -10.26
C LEU A 160 9.78 13.44 -11.70
N GLN A 161 9.08 12.80 -12.65
CA GLN A 161 9.44 12.80 -14.07
C GLN A 161 9.52 14.21 -14.68
N GLN A 162 8.79 15.17 -14.13
CA GLN A 162 8.78 16.57 -14.57
C GLN A 162 9.81 17.45 -13.82
N GLY A 163 10.64 16.86 -12.96
CA GLY A 163 11.62 17.60 -12.14
C GLY A 163 11.00 18.39 -10.98
N HIS A 164 9.73 18.18 -10.65
CA HIS A 164 9.01 18.88 -9.58
C HIS A 164 9.23 18.22 -8.20
N TYR A 165 10.48 18.09 -7.78
CA TYR A 165 10.89 17.36 -6.57
C TYR A 165 10.31 17.89 -5.28
N SER A 166 10.39 19.20 -5.05
CA SER A 166 9.85 19.84 -3.84
C SER A 166 8.37 19.51 -3.68
N ARG A 167 7.64 19.49 -4.82
CA ARG A 167 6.23 19.16 -4.82
C ARG A 167 5.97 17.68 -4.55
N ALA A 168 6.76 16.78 -5.14
CA ALA A 168 6.70 15.36 -4.82
C ALA A 168 6.98 15.10 -3.32
N LYS A 169 7.95 15.82 -2.72
CA LYS A 169 8.28 15.77 -1.29
C LYS A 169 7.08 16.09 -0.42
N GLU A 170 6.38 17.19 -0.75
CA GLU A 170 5.21 17.61 0.00
C GLU A 170 4.11 16.53 0.00
N LEU A 171 3.93 15.82 -1.11
CA LEU A 171 2.93 14.77 -1.24
C LEU A 171 3.33 13.46 -0.54
N LEU A 172 4.63 13.13 -0.54
CA LEU A 172 5.19 11.97 0.14
C LEU A 172 5.24 12.16 1.67
N GLY A 173 5.49 13.39 2.13
CA GLY A 173 5.84 13.68 3.52
C GLY A 173 7.36 13.90 3.65
N GLU A 174 7.75 14.91 4.44
CA GLU A 174 9.16 15.36 4.49
C GLU A 174 10.12 14.28 4.96
N GLU A 175 9.70 13.43 5.90
CA GLU A 175 10.51 12.30 6.40
C GLU A 175 10.73 11.19 5.36
N CYS A 176 9.87 11.09 4.35
CA CYS A 176 9.84 9.98 3.40
C CYS A 176 10.92 10.14 2.31
N LEU A 177 11.06 11.31 1.67
CA LEU A 177 12.06 11.48 0.60
C LEU A 177 13.51 11.37 1.10
N ASP A 178 13.80 11.87 2.29
CA ASP A 178 15.17 11.90 2.79
C ASP A 178 15.60 10.54 3.37
N SER A 179 14.63 9.67 3.70
CA SER A 179 14.90 8.33 4.26
C SER A 179 15.18 7.26 3.21
N PHE A 180 14.75 7.44 1.95
CA PHE A 180 14.72 6.37 0.96
C PHE A 180 15.60 6.67 -0.25
N ARG A 181 16.58 5.79 -0.48
CA ARG A 181 17.55 5.85 -1.57
C ARG A 181 16.89 5.81 -2.93
N SER A 182 15.82 5.01 -3.11
CA SER A 182 15.12 4.92 -4.40
C SER A 182 14.49 6.24 -4.83
N LEU A 183 14.07 7.06 -3.85
CA LEU A 183 13.50 8.37 -4.10
C LEU A 183 14.58 9.42 -4.35
N GLN A 184 15.74 9.28 -3.71
CA GLN A 184 16.92 10.13 -3.95
C GLN A 184 17.55 9.87 -5.31
N SER A 185 17.66 8.62 -5.75
CA SER A 185 18.17 8.27 -7.09
C SER A 185 17.26 8.80 -8.19
N TYR A 186 15.93 8.74 -7.97
CA TYR A 186 14.96 9.38 -8.86
C TYR A 186 15.28 10.87 -9.05
N ALA A 187 15.77 11.54 -8.00
CA ALA A 187 16.19 12.94 -8.06
C ALA A 187 17.50 13.18 -8.82
N ALA A 188 18.48 12.29 -8.62
CA ALA A 188 19.79 12.38 -9.27
C ALA A 188 19.72 12.12 -10.78
N ASP A 189 18.95 11.13 -11.23
CA ASP A 189 18.90 10.71 -12.64
C ASP A 189 18.42 11.82 -13.59
N ILE A 190 17.54 12.71 -13.11
CA ILE A 190 17.05 13.84 -13.93
C ILE A 190 18.02 15.01 -13.91
N SER A 191 18.76 15.22 -12.82
CA SER A 191 19.78 16.28 -12.75
C SER A 191 20.96 16.03 -13.70
N MET A 192 21.18 14.78 -14.15
CA MET A 192 22.19 14.41 -15.15
C MET A 192 21.67 14.37 -16.59
N SER A 193 20.36 14.51 -16.81
CA SER A 193 19.74 14.49 -18.14
C SER A 193 19.20 15.85 -18.59
N GLY A 194 19.55 16.92 -17.86
CA GLY A 194 19.29 18.32 -18.18
C GLY A 194 20.52 19.10 -18.62
#